data_AF-A0A147EQX3-F1
#
_entry.id   AF-A0A147EQX3-F1
#
_cell.length_a   1.000
_cell.length_b   1.000
_cell.length_c   1.000
_cell.angle_alpha   90.00
_cell.angle_beta   90.00
_cell.angle_gamma   90.00
#
_symmetry.space_group_name_H-M   'P 1'
#
loop_
_entity.id
_entity.type
_entity.pdbx_description
1 polymer ?
#
loop_
_entity_poly.entity_id
_entity_poly.type
_entity_poly.pdbx_seq_one_letter_code
_entity_poly.pdbx_strand_id
1 'polypeptide(L)'
;MIRALWPALASLGAGLVLFATAAGAAPVIAVPVGLAGAVELVWALAVLRAGRLVAPRAAIAGGAVGIAGSGFLLLTGPLALIPFLALFVFHWSIAIAAVLEVRRLRADSAVAPGETPDARAVASAGGPVSSPIRRRAGGFTIALVIEAMLVAAIATPALAASEAGEFAVPHGTLHSGH
;
A
#
# COMPACT_ATOMS: atom_id res chain seq x y z
N MET A 1 -8.54 -8.15 11.93
CA MET A 1 -7.28 -7.38 11.73
C MET A 1 -6.41 -7.93 10.60
N ILE A 2 -5.87 -9.16 10.65
CA ILE A 2 -4.89 -9.64 9.63
C ILE A 2 -5.43 -9.54 8.19
N ARG A 3 -6.72 -9.84 7.98
CA ARG A 3 -7.36 -9.81 6.65
C ARG A 3 -7.50 -8.40 6.03
N ALA A 4 -7.65 -7.37 6.86
CA ALA A 4 -7.74 -5.97 6.40
C ALA A 4 -6.36 -5.31 6.26
N LEU A 5 -5.35 -5.86 6.94
CA LEU A 5 -3.98 -5.35 6.93
C LEU A 5 -3.36 -5.44 5.52
N TRP A 6 -3.53 -6.58 4.86
CA TRP A 6 -2.99 -6.80 3.52
C TRP A 6 -3.52 -5.80 2.46
N PRO A 7 -4.84 -5.62 2.26
CA PRO A 7 -5.35 -4.65 1.29
C PRO A 7 -5.03 -3.20 1.69
N ALA A 8 -4.91 -2.90 2.98
CA ALA A 8 -4.47 -1.57 3.42
C ALA A 8 -2.99 -1.31 3.06
N LEU A 9 -2.10 -2.28 3.26
CA LEU A 9 -0.70 -2.18 2.85
C LEU A 9 -0.55 -2.09 1.33
N ALA A 10 -1.35 -2.85 0.58
CA ALA A 10 -1.37 -2.78 -0.88
C ALA A 10 -1.80 -1.39 -1.38
N SER A 11 -2.84 -0.80 -0.77
CA SER A 11 -3.29 0.56 -1.12
C SER A 11 -2.28 1.62 -0.72
N LEU A 12 -1.63 1.48 0.44
CA LEU A 12 -0.53 2.36 0.84
C LEU A 12 0.63 2.31 -0.17
N GLY A 13 1.01 1.10 -0.61
CA GLY A 13 2.00 0.91 -1.68
C GLY A 13 1.58 1.55 -3.00
N ALA A 14 0.33 1.37 -3.42
CA ALA A 14 -0.21 1.99 -4.63
C ALA A 14 -0.16 3.53 -4.56
N GLY A 15 -0.57 4.12 -3.44
CA GLY A 15 -0.50 5.57 -3.21
C GLY A 15 0.92 6.12 -3.33
N LEU A 16 1.91 5.43 -2.75
CA LEU A 16 3.32 5.82 -2.85
C LEU A 16 3.85 5.74 -4.30
N VAL A 17 3.50 4.69 -5.04
CA VAL A 17 3.90 4.57 -6.47
C VAL A 17 3.28 5.69 -7.31
N LEU A 18 2.02 6.06 -7.04
CA LEU A 18 1.36 7.18 -7.71
C LEU A 18 2.06 8.51 -7.40
N PHE A 19 2.45 8.77 -6.15
CA PHE A 19 3.22 9.96 -5.80
C PHE A 19 4.59 10.00 -6.45
N ALA A 20 5.31 8.89 -6.47
CA ALA A 20 6.61 8.79 -7.15
C ALA A 20 6.48 9.06 -8.65
N THR A 21 5.41 8.55 -9.27
CA THR A 21 5.08 8.80 -10.68
C THR A 21 4.74 10.28 -10.91
N ALA A 22 3.92 10.88 -10.04
CA ALA A 22 3.54 12.27 -10.13
C ALA A 22 4.75 13.21 -10.01
N ALA A 23 5.72 12.89 -9.14
CA ALA A 23 6.93 13.68 -8.95
C ALA A 23 7.82 13.77 -10.21
N GLY A 24 7.78 12.73 -11.07
CA GLY A 24 8.51 12.70 -12.33
C GLY A 24 7.72 13.19 -13.56
N ALA A 25 6.45 13.60 -13.39
CA ALA A 25 5.55 13.90 -14.49
C ALA A 25 5.42 15.42 -14.75
N ALA A 26 4.98 15.78 -15.96
CA ALA A 26 4.58 17.16 -16.26
C ALA A 26 3.40 17.60 -15.37
N PRO A 27 3.26 18.90 -15.02
CA PRO A 27 2.25 19.37 -14.06
C PRO A 27 0.81 18.93 -14.35
N VAL A 28 0.43 18.91 -15.63
CA VAL A 28 -0.91 18.50 -16.09
C VAL A 28 -1.24 17.05 -15.71
N ILE A 29 -0.22 16.18 -15.64
CA ILE A 29 -0.34 14.77 -15.26
C ILE A 29 -0.05 14.58 -13.77
N ALA A 30 0.93 15.32 -13.22
CA ALA A 30 1.33 15.24 -11.83
C ALA A 30 0.19 15.53 -10.86
N VAL A 31 -0.63 16.57 -11.12
CA VAL A 31 -1.75 16.93 -10.25
C VAL A 31 -2.80 15.82 -10.15
N PRO A 32 -3.40 15.31 -11.24
CA PRO A 32 -4.41 14.25 -11.13
C PRO A 32 -3.84 12.94 -10.58
N VAL A 33 -2.61 12.56 -10.96
CA VAL A 33 -1.96 11.34 -10.44
C VAL A 33 -1.65 11.47 -8.95
N GLY A 34 -1.17 12.64 -8.51
CA GLY A 34 -0.91 12.92 -7.10
C GLY A 34 -2.19 12.93 -6.27
N LEU A 35 -3.29 13.48 -6.77
CA LEU A 35 -4.60 13.43 -6.11
C LEU A 35 -5.10 11.98 -5.98
N ALA A 36 -4.94 11.16 -7.01
CA ALA A 36 -5.27 9.74 -6.93
C ALA A 36 -4.42 9.02 -5.87
N GLY A 37 -3.12 9.33 -5.79
CA GLY A 37 -2.23 8.83 -4.75
C GLY A 37 -2.69 9.23 -3.34
N ALA A 38 -3.11 10.47 -3.15
CA ALA A 38 -3.65 10.95 -1.88
C ALA A 38 -4.93 10.21 -1.47
N VAL A 39 -5.84 9.98 -2.41
CA VAL A 39 -7.09 9.22 -2.17
C VAL A 39 -6.79 7.80 -1.72
N GLU A 40 -5.84 7.12 -2.35
CA GLU A 40 -5.38 5.78 -1.94
C GLU A 40 -4.81 5.78 -0.52
N LEU A 41 -3.94 6.74 -0.18
CA LEU A 41 -3.41 6.85 1.18
C LEU A 41 -4.50 7.08 2.24
N VAL A 42 -5.46 7.97 1.95
CA VAL A 42 -6.60 8.23 2.84
C VAL A 42 -7.44 6.97 3.03
N TRP A 43 -7.69 6.21 1.96
CA TRP A 43 -8.44 4.96 2.05
C TRP A 43 -7.68 3.89 2.84
N ALA A 44 -6.38 3.72 2.60
CA ALA A 44 -5.53 2.80 3.37
C ALA A 44 -5.60 3.09 4.88
N LEU A 45 -5.48 4.37 5.27
CA LEU A 45 -5.60 4.81 6.66
C LEU A 45 -7.02 4.54 7.22
N ALA A 46 -8.07 4.75 6.43
CA ALA A 46 -9.43 4.44 6.84
C ALA A 46 -9.63 2.93 7.10
N VAL A 47 -9.08 2.06 6.26
CA VAL A 47 -9.13 0.60 6.43
C VAL A 47 -8.34 0.15 7.67
N LEU A 48 -7.15 0.72 7.90
CA LEU A 48 -6.35 0.45 9.10
C LEU A 48 -7.09 0.87 10.37
N ARG A 49 -7.67 2.07 10.37
CA ARG A 49 -8.43 2.61 11.50
C ARG A 49 -9.69 1.81 11.80
N ALA A 50 -10.41 1.37 10.76
CA ALA A 50 -11.63 0.60 10.91
C ALA A 50 -11.37 -0.89 11.27
N GLY A 51 -10.16 -1.40 11.00
CA GLY A 51 -9.81 -2.80 11.17
C GLY A 51 -10.56 -3.77 10.24
N ARG A 52 -11.31 -3.21 9.27
CA ARG A 52 -12.14 -3.88 8.26
C ARG A 52 -12.10 -3.11 6.94
N LEU A 53 -12.48 -3.76 5.85
CA LEU A 53 -12.50 -3.14 4.53
C LEU A 53 -13.63 -2.10 4.46
N VAL A 54 -13.28 -0.82 4.23
CA VAL A 54 -14.23 0.29 4.13
C VAL A 54 -14.71 0.41 2.69
N ALA A 55 -16.03 0.37 2.47
CA ALA A 55 -16.66 0.46 1.15
C ALA A 55 -16.09 -0.52 0.08
N PRO A 56 -16.28 -1.85 0.23
CA PRO A 56 -15.73 -2.85 -0.69
C PRO A 56 -16.10 -2.62 -2.16
N ARG A 57 -17.31 -2.11 -2.44
CA ARG A 57 -17.73 -1.78 -3.81
C ARG A 57 -16.92 -0.64 -4.42
N ALA A 58 -16.61 0.39 -3.61
CA ALA A 58 -15.76 1.49 -4.03
C ALA A 58 -14.33 1.01 -4.28
N ALA A 59 -13.82 0.07 -3.46
CA ALA A 59 -12.49 -0.52 -3.68
C ALA A 59 -12.40 -1.33 -4.99
N ILE A 60 -13.46 -2.05 -5.39
CA ILE A 60 -13.50 -2.74 -6.69
C ILE A 60 -13.51 -1.71 -7.84
N ALA A 61 -14.37 -0.70 -7.74
CA ALA A 61 -14.45 0.35 -8.75
C ALA A 61 -13.13 1.14 -8.87
N GLY A 62 -12.54 1.52 -7.74
CA GLY A 62 -11.23 2.17 -7.66
C GLY A 62 -10.12 1.29 -8.22
N GLY A 63 -10.13 0.00 -7.90
CA GLY A 63 -9.26 -1.02 -8.50
C GLY A 63 -9.30 -1.02 -10.03
N ALA A 64 -10.50 -1.10 -10.60
CA ALA A 64 -10.70 -1.11 -12.04
C ALA A 64 -10.28 0.21 -12.70
N VAL A 65 -10.64 1.35 -12.10
CA VAL A 65 -10.25 2.69 -12.57
C VAL A 65 -8.74 2.88 -12.51
N GLY A 66 -8.09 2.42 -11.43
CA GLY A 66 -6.64 2.49 -11.26
C GLY A 66 -5.88 1.63 -12.27
N ILE A 67 -6.35 0.42 -12.55
CA ILE A 67 -5.77 -0.43 -13.61
C ILE A 67 -5.96 0.20 -15.00
N ALA A 68 -7.15 0.70 -15.31
CA ALA A 68 -7.42 1.36 -16.59
C ALA A 68 -6.58 2.64 -16.76
N GLY A 69 -6.51 3.47 -15.71
CA GLY A 69 -5.74 4.71 -15.70
C GLY A 69 -4.23 4.47 -15.79
N SER A 70 -3.70 3.51 -15.04
CA SER A 70 -2.28 3.14 -15.15
C SER A 70 -1.94 2.52 -16.50
N GLY A 71 -2.83 1.70 -17.08
CA GLY A 71 -2.66 1.18 -18.44
C GLY A 71 -2.65 2.29 -19.49
N PHE A 72 -3.53 3.28 -19.36
CA PHE A 72 -3.53 4.46 -20.23
C PHE A 72 -2.22 5.25 -20.12
N LEU A 73 -1.73 5.49 -18.90
CA LEU A 73 -0.45 6.19 -18.67
C LEU A 73 0.75 5.40 -19.22
N LEU A 74 0.71 4.06 -19.15
CA LEU A 74 1.75 3.21 -19.75
C LEU A 74 1.74 3.36 -21.28
N LEU A 75 0.57 3.26 -21.91
CA LEU A 75 0.42 3.32 -23.37
C LEU A 75 0.74 4.70 -23.95
N THR A 76 0.52 5.77 -23.17
CA THR A 76 0.80 7.14 -23.60
C THR A 76 2.24 7.59 -23.32
N GLY A 77 3.00 6.83 -22.50
CA GLY A 77 4.41 7.11 -22.19
C GLY A 77 4.75 7.76 -20.83
N PRO A 78 3.83 8.43 -20.09
CA PRO A 78 4.13 9.01 -18.78
C PRO A 78 4.50 8.02 -17.68
N LEU A 79 4.11 6.74 -17.79
CA LEU A 79 4.34 5.72 -16.77
C LEU A 79 5.25 4.62 -17.32
N ALA A 80 6.36 4.36 -16.63
CA ALA A 80 7.25 3.25 -16.98
C ALA A 80 6.62 1.88 -16.67
N LEU A 81 7.13 0.81 -17.31
CA LEU A 81 6.62 -0.55 -17.15
C LEU A 81 6.68 -1.06 -15.70
N ILE A 82 7.77 -0.78 -14.99
CA ILE A 82 7.98 -1.22 -13.61
C ILE A 82 6.90 -0.66 -12.66
N PRO A 83 6.68 0.67 -12.57
CA PRO A 83 5.62 1.22 -11.71
C PRO A 83 4.22 0.80 -12.17
N PHE A 84 3.99 0.58 -13.47
CA PHE A 84 2.74 -0.02 -13.95
C PHE A 84 2.51 -1.43 -13.37
N LEU A 85 3.49 -2.32 -13.45
CA LEU A 85 3.37 -3.68 -12.91
C LEU A 85 3.11 -3.66 -11.39
N ALA A 86 3.76 -2.75 -10.66
CA ALA A 86 3.51 -2.56 -9.24
C ALA A 86 2.05 -2.14 -8.97
N LEU A 87 1.56 -1.10 -9.67
CA LEU A 87 0.17 -0.65 -9.55
C LEU A 87 -0.81 -1.76 -9.91
N PHE A 88 -0.55 -2.51 -10.98
CA PHE A 88 -1.39 -3.63 -11.39
C PHE A 88 -1.51 -4.68 -10.27
N VAL A 89 -0.38 -5.13 -9.72
CA VAL A 89 -0.36 -6.12 -8.62
C VAL A 89 -1.09 -5.61 -7.39
N PHE A 90 -0.88 -4.35 -7.00
CA PHE A 90 -1.55 -3.77 -5.83
C PHE A 90 -3.06 -3.66 -6.03
N HIS A 91 -3.52 -3.07 -7.13
CA HIS A 91 -4.95 -2.91 -7.41
C HIS A 91 -5.65 -4.27 -7.58
N TRP A 92 -4.99 -5.24 -8.22
CA TRP A 92 -5.49 -6.60 -8.35
C TRP A 92 -5.68 -7.27 -6.98
N SER A 93 -4.70 -7.13 -6.10
CA SER A 93 -4.80 -7.65 -4.74
C SER A 93 -5.93 -7.01 -3.93
N ILE A 94 -6.13 -5.69 -4.06
CA ILE A 94 -7.23 -4.97 -3.40
C ILE A 94 -8.58 -5.46 -3.93
N ALA A 95 -8.72 -5.61 -5.25
CA ALA A 95 -9.93 -6.08 -5.89
C ALA A 95 -10.31 -7.49 -5.44
N ILE A 96 -9.36 -8.43 -5.38
CA ILE A 96 -9.61 -9.79 -4.87
C ILE A 96 -10.13 -9.74 -3.42
N ALA A 97 -9.46 -8.99 -2.55
CA ALA A 97 -9.87 -8.86 -1.15
C ALA A 97 -11.29 -8.29 -1.03
N ALA A 98 -11.62 -7.29 -1.83
CA ALA A 98 -12.94 -6.66 -1.85
C ALA A 98 -14.03 -7.60 -2.38
N VAL A 99 -13.76 -8.38 -3.44
CA VAL A 99 -14.69 -9.38 -3.97
C VAL A 99 -14.98 -10.47 -2.94
N LEU A 100 -13.94 -10.98 -2.26
CA LEU A 100 -14.11 -11.97 -1.20
C LEU A 100 -14.97 -11.43 -0.05
N GLU A 101 -14.79 -10.17 0.33
CA GLU A 101 -15.61 -9.52 1.36
C GLU A 101 -17.07 -9.38 0.93
N VAL A 102 -17.35 -8.95 -0.31
CA VAL A 102 -18.71 -8.87 -0.83
C VAL A 102 -19.40 -10.24 -0.87
N ARG A 103 -18.67 -11.30 -1.23
CA ARG A 103 -19.22 -12.67 -1.24
C ARG A 103 -19.58 -13.14 0.17
N ARG A 104 -18.75 -12.81 1.18
CA ARG A 104 -19.03 -13.13 2.59
C ARG A 104 -20.29 -12.43 3.08
N LEU A 105 -20.38 -11.12 2.86
CA LEU A 105 -21.55 -10.33 3.28
C LEU A 105 -22.87 -10.85 2.65
N ARG A 106 -22.80 -11.34 1.39
CA ARG A 106 -23.95 -11.98 0.73
C ARG A 106 -24.30 -13.33 1.35
N ALA A 107 -23.30 -14.15 1.70
CA ALA A 107 -23.53 -15.45 2.34
C ALA A 107 -24.17 -15.28 3.72
N ASP A 108 -23.68 -14.32 4.53
CA ASP A 108 -24.25 -14.03 5.86
C ASP A 108 -25.69 -13.52 5.77
N SER A 109 -26.00 -12.72 4.73
CA SER A 109 -27.36 -12.22 4.48
C SER A 109 -28.32 -13.31 3.98
N ALA A 110 -27.82 -14.40 3.41
CA ALA A 110 -28.63 -15.54 2.96
C ALA A 110 -28.99 -16.50 4.11
N VAL A 111 -28.33 -16.37 5.27
CA VAL A 111 -28.42 -17.32 6.40
C VAL A 111 -29.36 -16.84 7.53
N ALA A 112 -29.92 -15.62 7.50
CA ALA A 112 -30.78 -15.15 8.60
C ALA A 112 -32.02 -14.34 8.14
N PRO A 113 -33.20 -14.49 8.80
CA PRO A 113 -33.70 -15.71 9.48
C PRO A 113 -35.22 -16.00 9.31
N GLY A 114 -35.52 -17.29 9.10
CA GLY A 114 -36.77 -17.95 9.51
C GLY A 114 -36.53 -19.01 10.60
N GLU A 115 -35.39 -18.96 11.30
CA GLU A 115 -34.99 -19.97 12.28
C GLU A 115 -35.19 -19.43 13.71
N THR A 116 -36.07 -20.09 14.45
CA THR A 116 -36.49 -19.77 15.81
C THR A 116 -35.34 -19.87 16.84
N PRO A 117 -35.19 -18.90 17.75
CA PRO A 117 -34.06 -18.86 18.68
C PRO A 117 -34.36 -19.58 19.99
N ASP A 118 -33.90 -20.83 20.16
CA ASP A 118 -33.93 -21.45 21.50
C ASP A 118 -32.81 -22.47 21.83
N ALA A 119 -31.76 -22.62 20.99
CA ALA A 119 -30.74 -23.67 21.23
C ALA A 119 -29.27 -23.21 21.29
N ARG A 120 -28.95 -21.91 21.17
CA ARG A 120 -27.53 -21.46 21.07
C ARG A 120 -26.95 -20.76 22.29
N ALA A 121 -27.70 -20.59 23.38
CA ALA A 121 -27.25 -19.84 24.55
C ALA A 121 -26.26 -20.57 25.49
N VAL A 122 -25.92 -21.85 25.25
CA VAL A 122 -25.17 -22.66 26.25
C VAL A 122 -23.71 -22.98 25.84
N ALA A 123 -23.22 -22.56 24.67
CA ALA A 123 -21.96 -23.11 24.12
C ALA A 123 -20.79 -22.14 23.84
N SER A 124 -20.61 -21.04 24.59
CA SER A 124 -19.36 -20.24 24.47
C SER A 124 -18.96 -19.47 25.73
N ALA A 125 -18.87 -20.18 26.86
CA ALA A 125 -18.00 -19.79 27.95
C ALA A 125 -16.68 -20.59 27.85
N GLY A 126 -15.58 -19.97 27.40
CA GLY A 126 -14.25 -20.63 27.40
C GLY A 126 -13.11 -19.99 26.59
N GLY A 127 -12.39 -19.02 27.20
CA GLY A 127 -10.94 -18.66 27.05
C GLY A 127 -10.28 -18.34 25.68
N PRO A 128 -9.02 -17.81 25.60
CA PRO A 128 -8.07 -17.38 26.65
C PRO A 128 -7.55 -15.91 26.53
N VAL A 129 -6.80 -15.50 27.56
CA VAL A 129 -6.19 -14.19 27.83
C VAL A 129 -5.25 -13.69 26.70
N SER A 130 -5.45 -12.44 26.29
CA SER A 130 -4.59 -11.74 25.31
C SER A 130 -3.34 -11.15 25.98
N SER A 131 -2.14 -11.62 25.59
CA SER A 131 -0.88 -10.92 25.90
C SER A 131 -0.65 -9.75 24.93
N PRO A 132 -0.48 -8.49 25.40
CA PRO A 132 -0.45 -7.31 24.54
C PRO A 132 0.91 -6.98 23.90
N ILE A 133 2.03 -7.59 24.34
CA ILE A 133 3.37 -7.10 23.99
C ILE A 133 3.95 -7.77 22.72
N ARG A 134 3.62 -9.03 22.44
CA ARG A 134 4.24 -9.80 21.35
C ARG A 134 3.69 -9.47 19.94
N ARG A 135 2.51 -8.86 19.82
CA ARG A 135 1.89 -8.43 18.54
C ARG A 135 2.45 -7.12 17.98
N ARG A 136 3.13 -6.31 18.81
CA ARG A 136 3.64 -4.99 18.40
C ARG A 136 4.98 -5.07 17.66
N ALA A 137 5.78 -6.08 17.96
CA ALA A 137 7.10 -6.29 17.34
C ALA A 137 7.01 -6.47 15.82
N GLY A 138 6.08 -7.30 15.31
CA GLY A 138 5.95 -7.55 13.88
C GLY A 138 5.51 -6.33 13.05
N GLY A 139 4.60 -5.50 13.60
CA GLY A 139 4.15 -4.27 12.94
C GLY A 139 5.25 -3.20 12.89
N PHE A 140 6.05 -3.11 13.95
CA PHE A 140 7.20 -2.20 14.01
C PHE A 140 8.31 -2.62 13.03
N THR A 141 8.61 -3.93 12.93
CA THR A 141 9.61 -4.44 11.97
C THR A 141 9.18 -4.21 10.52
N ILE A 142 7.89 -4.38 10.18
CA ILE A 142 7.37 -4.10 8.83
C ILE A 142 7.43 -2.60 8.52
N ALA A 143 7.06 -1.74 9.48
CA ALA A 143 7.17 -0.29 9.33
C ALA A 143 8.63 0.13 9.06
N LEU A 144 9.58 -0.39 9.85
CA LEU A 144 11.02 -0.14 9.66
C LEU A 144 11.54 -0.60 8.31
N VAL A 145 11.11 -1.77 7.82
CA VAL A 145 11.55 -2.29 6.52
C VAL A 145 11.01 -1.42 5.38
N ILE A 146 9.74 -0.99 5.46
CA ILE A 146 9.14 -0.10 4.46
C ILE A 146 9.84 1.27 4.46
N GLU A 147 10.10 1.84 5.64
CA GLU A 147 10.79 3.12 5.77
C GLU A 147 12.24 3.03 5.25
N ALA A 148 12.97 1.96 5.57
CA ALA A 148 14.32 1.72 5.06
C ALA A 148 14.36 1.54 3.54
N MET A 149 13.37 0.86 2.95
CA MET A 149 13.26 0.73 1.49
C MET A 149 12.96 2.07 0.81
N LEU A 150 12.10 2.90 1.41
CA LEU A 150 11.81 4.26 0.93
C LEU A 150 13.05 5.17 0.98
N VAL A 151 13.77 5.17 2.11
CA VAL A 151 15.01 5.93 2.27
C VAL A 151 16.05 5.47 1.26
N ALA A 152 16.24 4.16 1.06
CA ALA A 152 17.17 3.62 0.07
C ALA A 152 16.79 4.01 -1.37
N ALA A 153 15.50 3.96 -1.71
CA ALA A 153 15.00 4.30 -3.05
C ALA A 153 15.14 5.80 -3.38
N ILE A 154 15.10 6.68 -2.38
CA ILE A 154 15.31 8.12 -2.57
C ILE A 154 16.81 8.47 -2.57
N ALA A 155 17.57 7.86 -1.67
CA ALA A 155 19.00 8.13 -1.54
C ALA A 155 19.82 7.61 -2.73
N THR A 156 19.44 6.46 -3.32
CA THR A 156 20.23 5.84 -4.41
C THR A 156 20.26 6.67 -5.70
N PRO A 157 19.14 7.20 -6.23
CA PRO A 157 19.16 8.10 -7.39
C PRO A 157 19.80 9.46 -7.06
N ALA A 158 19.62 9.96 -5.82
CA ALA A 158 20.21 11.23 -5.40
C ALA A 158 21.74 11.16 -5.29
N LEU A 159 22.31 10.03 -4.85
CA LEU A 159 23.75 9.76 -4.86
C LEU A 159 24.29 9.50 -6.27
N ALA A 160 23.50 8.87 -7.15
CA ALA A 160 23.90 8.65 -8.53
C ALA A 160 23.91 9.94 -9.37
N ALA A 161 23.11 10.93 -8.98
CA ALA A 161 23.02 12.23 -9.64
C ALA A 161 23.95 13.29 -9.02
N SER A 162 24.61 13.00 -7.89
CA SER A 162 25.59 13.93 -7.32
C SER A 162 26.97 13.68 -7.90
N GLU A 163 27.62 14.74 -8.41
CA GLU A 163 29.02 14.75 -8.85
C GLU A 163 29.99 14.67 -7.65
N ALA A 164 29.71 13.80 -6.68
CA ALA A 164 30.50 13.67 -5.45
C ALA A 164 31.96 13.26 -5.73
N GLY A 165 32.25 12.69 -6.91
CA GLY A 165 33.60 12.38 -7.38
C GLY A 165 34.37 13.57 -7.95
N GLU A 166 33.70 14.62 -8.43
CA GLU A 166 34.36 15.76 -9.10
C GLU A 166 35.06 16.71 -8.12
N PHE A 167 34.61 16.73 -6.87
CA PHE A 167 35.20 17.53 -5.79
C PHE A 167 36.02 16.71 -4.78
N ALA A 168 36.31 15.43 -5.08
CA ALA A 168 37.14 14.60 -4.23
C ALA A 168 38.60 15.11 -4.27
N VAL A 169 39.04 15.76 -3.19
CA VAL A 169 40.43 16.22 -3.04
C VAL A 169 41.36 14.99 -3.04
N PRO A 170 42.43 14.94 -3.87
CA PRO A 170 43.37 13.83 -3.88
C PRO A 170 44.10 13.71 -2.54
N HIS A 171 43.68 12.79 -1.67
CA HIS A 171 44.37 12.47 -0.42
C HIS A 171 45.59 11.58 -0.70
N GLY A 172 46.60 12.15 -1.35
CA GLY A 172 47.85 11.44 -1.68
C GLY A 172 49.06 12.33 -1.92
N THR A 173 48.92 13.65 -1.96
CA THR A 173 49.99 14.57 -2.38
C THR A 173 50.72 15.29 -1.25
N LEU A 174 50.36 15.08 0.02
CA LEU A 174 50.94 15.83 1.16
C LEU A 174 52.05 15.11 1.95
N HIS A 175 52.51 13.93 1.54
CA HIS A 175 53.57 13.18 2.26
C HIS A 175 54.93 13.09 1.54
N SER A 176 55.15 13.84 0.45
CA SER A 176 56.42 13.81 -0.30
C SER A 176 57.34 15.01 0.01
N GLY A 177 57.42 15.43 1.26
CA GLY A 177 58.29 16.54 1.65
C GLY A 177 58.65 16.53 3.12
N HIS A 178 59.59 15.66 3.51
CA HIS A 178 60.70 15.93 4.43
C HIS A 178 61.70 14.79 4.39
#